data_AF-A0A9E6BKF0-F1
#
_entry.id   AF-A0A9E6BKF0-F1
#
_cell.length_a   1.000
_cell.length_b   1.000
_cell.length_c   1.000
_cell.angle_alpha   90.00
_cell.angle_beta   90.00
_cell.angle_gamma   90.00
#
_symmetry.space_group_name_H-M   'P 1'
#
loop_
_entity.id
_entity.type
_entity.pdbx_description
1 polymer ?
#
loop_
_entity_poly.entity_id
_entity_poly.type
_entity_poly.pdbx_seq_one_letter_code
_entity_poly.pdbx_strand_id
1 'polypeptide(L)' 'HRKNSLFYKTEHGAYIGDLFMSLIHTCNLMHVNPLDYLVTLQKYSARVFKDPSQWMPWNYGAAVAEALQTT' A
#
# COMPACT_ATOMS: atom_id res chain seq x y z
N HIS A 1 -4.61 -21.44 -1.62
CA HIS A 1 -3.16 -21.39 -1.88
C HIS A 1 -2.94 -20.80 -3.29
N ARG A 2 -2.70 -19.49 -3.42
CA ARG A 2 -2.47 -18.86 -4.72
C ARG A 2 -1.00 -19.10 -5.11
N LYS A 3 -0.76 -19.83 -6.20
CA LYS A 3 0.57 -20.21 -6.70
C LYS A 3 1.30 -19.01 -7.33
N ASN A 4 1.75 -18.05 -6.51
CA ASN A 4 2.61 -16.96 -6.98
C ASN A 4 4.10 -17.35 -7.03
N SER A 5 4.46 -18.57 -6.61
CA SER A 5 5.85 -19.03 -6.52
C SER A 5 6.54 -19.31 -7.87
N LEU A 6 5.85 -19.20 -9.00
CA LEU A 6 6.37 -19.67 -10.30
C LEU A 6 6.95 -18.57 -11.21
N PHE A 7 6.93 -17.30 -10.80
CA PHE A 7 7.44 -16.19 -11.63
C PHE A 7 8.50 -15.31 -10.96
N TYR A 8 8.86 -15.57 -9.71
CA TYR A 8 9.88 -14.80 -9.00
C TYR A 8 11.22 -15.53 -8.96
N LYS A 9 12.29 -14.83 -9.33
CA LYS A 9 13.67 -15.36 -9.37
C LYS A 9 14.22 -15.68 -7.96
N THR A 10 13.66 -15.07 -6.93
CA THR A 10 14.08 -15.23 -5.52
C THR A 10 12.87 -15.29 -4.60
N GLU A 11 13.02 -15.95 -3.44
CA GLU A 11 11.98 -15.98 -2.39
C GLU A 11 11.60 -14.57 -1.92
N HIS A 12 12.59 -13.68 -1.82
CA HIS A 12 12.35 -12.28 -1.50
C HIS A 12 11.44 -11.60 -2.54
N GLY A 13 11.64 -11.88 -3.83
CA GLY A 13 10.77 -11.38 -4.89
C GLY A 13 9.33 -11.90 -4.76
N ALA A 14 9.17 -13.20 -4.43
CA ALA A 14 7.85 -13.79 -4.20
C ALA A 14 7.15 -13.16 -3.00
N TYR A 15 7.87 -12.92 -1.91
CA TYR A 15 7.35 -12.26 -0.72
C TYR A 15 6.86 -10.85 -1.00
N ILE A 16 7.67 -10.04 -1.70
CA ILE A 16 7.29 -8.68 -2.08
C ILE A 16 6.09 -8.70 -3.04
N GLY A 17 6.05 -9.67 -3.96
CA GLY A 17 4.91 -9.89 -4.86
C GLY A 17 3.60 -10.19 -4.13
N ASP A 18 3.65 -11.11 -3.17
CA ASP A 18 2.48 -11.48 -2.35
C ASP A 18 2.01 -10.32 -1.46
N LEU A 19 2.94 -9.50 -0.96
CA LEU A 19 2.61 -8.26 -0.24
C LEU A 19 1.82 -7.30 -1.13
N PHE A 20 2.33 -6.98 -2.33
CA PHE A 20 1.62 -6.10 -3.26
C PHE A 20 0.28 -6.68 -3.69
N MET A 21 0.22 -8.00 -3.97
CA MET A 21 -1.02 -8.65 -4.35
C MET A 21 -2.09 -8.55 -3.25
N SER A 22 -1.69 -8.70 -1.99
CA SER A 22 -2.59 -8.55 -0.84
C SER A 22 -3.07 -7.10 -0.72
N LEU A 23 -2.17 -6.12 -0.82
CA LEU A 23 -2.53 -4.70 -0.76
C LEU A 23 -3.46 -4.27 -1.90
N ILE A 24 -3.19 -4.70 -3.14
CA ILE A 24 -4.04 -4.41 -4.30
C ILE A 24 -5.43 -5.03 -4.11
N HIS A 25 -5.49 -6.26 -3.60
CA HIS A 25 -6.77 -6.90 -3.31
C HIS A 25 -7.59 -6.13 -2.26
N THR A 26 -6.95 -5.68 -1.18
CA THR A 26 -7.60 -4.82 -0.17
C THR A 26 -8.09 -3.51 -0.76
N CYS A 27 -7.31 -2.85 -1.62
CA CYS A 27 -7.74 -1.63 -2.31
C CYS A 27 -8.99 -1.88 -3.17
N ASN A 28 -9.02 -3.00 -3.91
CA ASN A 28 -10.19 -3.38 -4.71
C ASN A 28 -11.43 -3.63 -3.85
N LEU A 29 -11.29 -4.29 -2.69
CA LEU A 29 -12.39 -4.51 -1.74
C LEU A 29 -12.97 -3.20 -1.20
N MET A 30 -12.12 -2.18 -1.06
CA MET A 30 -12.51 -0.86 -0.56
C MET A 30 -12.90 0.12 -1.67
N HIS A 31 -12.93 -0.32 -2.93
CA HIS A 31 -13.16 0.53 -4.11
C HIS A 31 -12.20 1.72 -4.23
N VAL A 32 -10.95 1.53 -3.80
CA VAL A 32 -9.88 2.53 -3.84
C VAL A 32 -8.94 2.20 -5.00
N ASN A 33 -8.44 3.22 -5.68
CA ASN A 33 -7.46 3.03 -6.75
C ASN A 33 -6.13 2.51 -6.15
N PRO A 34 -5.69 1.27 -6.46
CA PRO A 34 -4.50 0.70 -5.88
C PRO A 34 -3.21 1.43 -6.29
N LEU A 35 -3.15 1.99 -7.50
CA LEU A 35 -1.97 2.72 -7.97
C LEU A 35 -1.82 4.04 -7.19
N ASP A 36 -2.91 4.79 -7.06
CA ASP A 36 -2.94 6.04 -6.29
C ASP A 36 -2.53 5.80 -4.82
N TYR A 37 -3.08 4.76 -4.22
CA TYR A 37 -2.76 4.38 -2.84
C TYR A 37 -1.27 4.04 -2.68
N LEU A 38 -0.71 3.17 -3.53
CA LEU A 38 0.70 2.77 -3.43
C LEU A 38 1.66 3.94 -3.69
N VAL A 39 1.37 4.80 -4.67
CA VAL A 39 2.15 6.02 -4.93
C VAL A 39 2.10 6.96 -3.72
N THR A 40 0.93 7.10 -3.11
CA THR A 40 0.73 7.92 -1.91
C THR A 40 1.55 7.38 -0.73
N LEU A 41 1.51 6.08 -0.48
CA LEU A 41 2.33 5.45 0.55
C LEU A 41 3.83 5.68 0.32
N GLN A 42 4.29 5.59 -0.93
CA GLN A 42 5.69 5.83 -1.27
C GLN A 42 6.09 7.30 -1.01
N LYS A 43 5.23 8.25 -1.43
CA LYS A 43 5.45 9.70 -1.26
C LYS A 43 5.52 10.11 0.22
N TYR A 44 4.69 9.51 1.06
CA TYR A 44 4.63 9.83 2.49
C TYR A 44 5.22 8.73 3.38
N SER A 45 6.15 7.94 2.85
CA SER A 45 6.74 6.76 3.54
C SER A 45 7.17 7.05 4.99
N ALA A 46 7.83 8.18 5.25
CA ALA A 46 8.21 8.56 6.61
C ALA A 46 7.02 8.71 7.59
N ARG A 47 5.88 9.23 7.11
CA ARG A 47 4.65 9.36 7.91
C ARG A 47 3.92 8.02 8.05
N VAL A 48 3.93 7.21 6.99
CA VAL A 48 3.41 5.83 7.02
C VAL A 48 4.15 5.00 8.07
N PHE A 49 5.47 5.09 8.14
CA PHE A 49 6.25 4.39 9.17
C PHE A 49 6.00 4.90 10.59
N LYS A 50 5.64 6.18 10.74
CA LYS A 50 5.36 6.79 12.04
C LYS A 50 4.00 6.34 12.61
N ASP A 51 2.96 6.30 11.77
CA ASP A 51 1.62 5.86 12.17
C ASP A 51 0.93 5.11 11.03
N PRO A 52 1.22 3.82 10.82
CA PRO A 52 0.67 3.07 9.69
C PRO A 52 -0.84 2.93 9.74
N SER A 53 -1.46 3.04 10.93
CA SER A 53 -2.91 2.88 11.11
C SER A 53 -3.72 3.96 10.38
N GLN A 54 -3.14 5.14 10.16
CA GLN A 54 -3.77 6.24 9.43
C GLN A 54 -3.61 6.16 7.90
N TRP A 55 -2.79 5.24 7.41
CA TRP A 55 -2.48 5.11 5.99
C TRP A 55 -3.09 3.85 5.38
N MET A 56 -4.21 3.38 5.93
CA MET A 56 -4.96 2.28 5.35
C MET A 56 -5.75 2.74 4.12
N PRO A 57 -6.18 1.82 3.23
CA PRO A 57 -6.88 2.19 1.99
C PRO A 57 -8.13 3.04 2.21
N TRP A 58 -8.77 2.94 3.38
CA TRP A 58 -10.00 3.67 3.70
C TRP A 58 -9.81 5.02 4.41
N ASN A 59 -8.62 5.34 4.93
CA ASN A 59 -8.36 6.57 5.69
C ASN A 59 -7.15 7.38 5.22
N TYR A 60 -6.36 6.88 4.26
CA TYR A 60 -5.18 7.59 3.75
C TYR A 60 -5.49 8.98 3.18
N GLY A 61 -6.70 9.22 2.65
CA GLY A 61 -7.10 10.53 2.15
C GLY A 61 -7.11 11.62 3.23
N ALA A 62 -7.51 11.27 4.46
CA ALA A 62 -7.46 12.19 5.60
C ALA A 62 -6.00 12.46 6.01
N ALA A 63 -5.16 11.43 6.04
CA ALA A 63 -3.73 11.57 6.33
C ALA A 63 -3.00 12.44 5.28
N VAL A 64 -3.38 12.34 4.01
CA VAL A 64 -2.88 13.23 2.94
C VAL A 64 -3.35 14.66 3.16
N ALA A 65 -4.64 14.87 3.47
CA ALA A 65 -5.18 16.21 3.73
C ALA A 65 -4.48 16.88 4.93
N GLU A 66 -4.23 16.14 6.01
CA GLU A 66 -3.45 16.61 7.15
C GLU A 66 -2.01 16.92 6.75
N ALA A 67 -1.38 16.06 5.96
CA ALA A 67 -0.01 16.28 5.50
C ALA A 67 0.12 17.56 4.65
N LEU A 68 -0.88 17.89 3.84
CA LEU A 68 -0.93 19.10 3.03
C LEU A 68 -1.15 20.38 3.86
N GLN A 69 -1.77 20.30 5.03
CA GLN A 69 -2.00 21.47 5.92
C GLN A 69 -0.75 21.88 6.70
N THR A 70 0.23 21.00 6.85
CA THR A 70 1.52 21.28 7.53
C THR A 70 2.59 21.94 6.66
N THR A 71 2.25 22.41 5.45
CA THR A 71 3.15 23.17 4.55
C THR A 71 2.65 24.59 4.37
#